data_AF-A0A9E3A9T4-F1
#
_entry.id   AF-A0A9E3A9T4-F1
#
_cell.length_a   1.000
_cell.length_b   1.000
_cell.length_c   1.000
_cell.angle_alpha   90.00
_cell.angle_beta   90.00
_cell.angle_gamma   90.00
#
_symmetry.space_group_name_H-M   'P 1'
#
loop_
_entity.id
_entity.type
_entity.pdbx_description
1 polymer ?
#
loop_
_entity_poly.entity_id
_entity_poly.type
_entity_poly.pdbx_seq_one_letter_code
_entity_poly.pdbx_strand_id
1 'polypeptide(L)'
;MDEVDVLVDNPRMDSRELLSFFRGWSDGFGIPFVVVSRTGKLEPLIQAATAGSPFWNILKVVPIGPFQHDEALELICRPAERCKQPFTPAEVEWIHECGGHHPFFIQIAASCAFTRRGMDPALRELMFLQEADQHLEYLLDFMPDKERDALRAFVEKKDVDARARLQLIQKGILIEENGTARLFSIGLTEKLLARYSQPESQRSTSSSILSSLHRFFR
;
A
#
# COMPACT_ATOMS: atom_id res chain seq x y z
N MET A 1 -3.05 5.39 -18.74
CA MET A 1 -1.86 6.19 -18.42
C MET A 1 -1.51 5.91 -16.98
N ASP A 2 -0.35 5.30 -16.79
CA ASP A 2 0.12 4.92 -15.46
C ASP A 2 0.85 6.09 -14.79
N GLU A 3 0.91 6.07 -13.46
CA GLU A 3 1.61 7.06 -12.63
C GLU A 3 1.34 8.53 -12.99
N VAL A 4 0.06 8.89 -13.20
CA VAL A 4 -0.34 10.26 -13.60
C VAL A 4 0.11 11.33 -12.61
N ASP A 5 0.33 10.96 -11.35
CA ASP A 5 0.88 11.83 -10.30
C ASP A 5 2.17 12.54 -10.74
N VAL A 6 3.03 11.86 -11.52
CA VAL A 6 4.28 12.44 -12.03
C VAL A 6 4.02 13.64 -12.95
N LEU A 7 2.94 13.58 -13.74
CA LEU A 7 2.55 14.67 -14.63
C LEU A 7 1.83 15.77 -13.87
N VAL A 8 1.03 15.41 -12.86
CA VAL A 8 0.31 16.37 -12.02
C VAL A 8 1.26 17.18 -11.14
N ASP A 9 2.29 16.54 -10.59
CA ASP A 9 3.29 17.18 -9.73
C ASP A 9 4.36 17.94 -10.54
N ASN A 10 4.34 17.86 -11.89
CA ASN A 10 5.31 18.54 -12.74
C ASN A 10 4.96 20.05 -12.87
N PRO A 11 5.78 20.98 -12.36
CA PRO A 11 5.49 22.41 -12.38
C PRO A 11 5.50 23.01 -13.79
N ARG A 12 6.02 22.29 -14.79
CA ARG A 12 6.01 22.73 -16.20
C ARG A 12 4.73 22.33 -16.95
N MET A 13 3.88 21.51 -16.36
CA MET A 13 2.61 21.08 -16.95
C MET A 13 1.44 21.71 -16.19
N ASP A 14 0.54 22.38 -16.92
CA ASP A 14 -0.72 22.85 -16.33
C ASP A 14 -1.73 21.68 -16.29
N SER A 15 -2.21 21.37 -15.09
CA SER A 15 -3.28 20.38 -14.89
C SER A 15 -4.54 20.68 -15.72
N ARG A 16 -4.83 21.94 -16.02
CA ARG A 16 -5.95 22.36 -16.88
C ARG A 16 -5.75 21.98 -18.34
N GLU A 17 -4.52 22.07 -18.85
CA GLU A 17 -4.19 21.67 -20.22
C GLU A 17 -4.29 20.15 -20.37
N LEU A 18 -3.79 19.40 -19.38
CA LEU A 18 -3.89 17.95 -19.35
C LEU A 18 -5.35 17.47 -19.34
N LEU A 19 -6.22 18.12 -18.55
CA LEU A 19 -7.66 17.83 -18.55
C LEU A 19 -8.33 18.20 -19.87
N SER A 20 -7.96 19.34 -20.46
CA SER A 20 -8.49 19.79 -21.74
C SER A 20 -8.12 18.80 -22.86
N PHE A 21 -6.92 18.23 -22.80
CA PHE A 21 -6.51 17.14 -23.67
C PHE A 21 -7.41 15.91 -23.50
N PHE A 22 -7.57 15.38 -22.28
CA PHE A 22 -8.43 14.21 -22.06
C PHE A 22 -9.87 14.44 -22.52
N ARG A 23 -10.41 15.62 -22.22
CA ARG A 23 -11.77 15.97 -22.62
C ARG A 23 -11.92 16.07 -24.13
N GLY A 24 -11.03 16.79 -24.81
CA GLY A 24 -11.11 16.98 -26.26
C GLY A 24 -11.09 15.65 -27.01
N TRP A 25 -10.27 14.70 -26.53
CA TRP A 25 -10.19 13.37 -27.12
C TRP A 25 -11.38 12.46 -26.77
N SER A 26 -11.88 12.54 -25.53
CA SER A 26 -13.06 11.78 -25.10
C SER A 26 -14.33 12.28 -25.77
N ASP A 27 -14.62 13.58 -25.70
CA ASP A 27 -15.87 14.16 -26.24
C ASP A 27 -15.85 14.21 -27.77
N GLY A 28 -14.70 14.54 -28.37
CA GLY A 28 -14.57 14.71 -29.82
C GLY A 28 -14.46 13.40 -30.60
N PHE A 29 -13.87 12.37 -30.00
CA PHE A 29 -13.56 11.12 -30.69
C PHE A 29 -14.06 9.86 -29.97
N GLY A 30 -14.70 9.99 -28.80
CA GLY A 30 -15.22 8.86 -28.04
C GLY A 30 -14.13 7.98 -27.43
N ILE A 31 -12.92 8.51 -27.20
CA ILE A 31 -11.78 7.72 -26.71
C ILE A 31 -11.79 7.69 -25.17
N PRO A 32 -11.97 6.51 -24.54
CA PRO A 32 -11.92 6.40 -23.08
C PRO A 32 -10.48 6.43 -22.57
N PHE A 33 -10.25 7.10 -21.45
CA PHE A 33 -8.97 7.12 -20.75
C PHE A 33 -9.08 6.46 -19.38
N VAL A 34 -8.14 5.58 -19.06
CA VAL A 34 -7.91 5.09 -17.70
C VAL A 34 -6.61 5.71 -17.21
N VAL A 35 -6.68 6.42 -16.09
CA VAL A 35 -5.51 7.03 -15.43
C VAL A 35 -5.30 6.38 -14.07
N VAL A 36 -4.05 6.13 -13.70
CA VAL A 36 -3.68 5.47 -12.45
C VAL A 36 -2.79 6.41 -11.64
N SER A 37 -3.14 6.58 -10.37
CA SER A 37 -2.41 7.39 -9.38
C SER A 37 -2.01 6.50 -8.22
N ARG A 38 -0.78 6.65 -7.74
CA ARG A 38 -0.23 5.90 -6.62
C ARG A 38 -0.50 6.59 -5.29
N THR A 39 -0.51 7.91 -5.29
CA THR A 39 -0.69 8.72 -4.07
C THR A 39 -2.14 9.13 -3.83
N GLY A 40 -3.03 8.85 -4.79
CA GLY A 40 -4.40 9.34 -4.78
C GLY A 40 -4.53 10.83 -5.05
N LYS A 41 -3.41 11.52 -5.37
CA LYS A 41 -3.33 12.97 -5.60
C LYS A 41 -3.92 13.37 -6.95
N LEU A 42 -5.19 13.06 -7.15
CA LEU A 42 -5.95 13.52 -8.30
C LEU A 42 -6.68 14.84 -7.99
N GLU A 43 -6.60 15.35 -6.76
CA GLU A 43 -7.27 16.59 -6.36
C GLU A 43 -6.91 17.77 -7.26
N PRO A 44 -5.65 18.01 -7.68
CA PRO A 44 -5.36 19.11 -8.61
C PRO A 44 -6.10 18.97 -9.94
N LEU A 45 -6.21 17.74 -10.46
CA LEU A 45 -6.99 17.45 -11.67
C LEU A 45 -8.50 17.60 -11.43
N ILE A 46 -9.01 17.14 -10.29
CA ILE A 46 -10.43 17.26 -9.94
C ILE A 46 -10.81 18.73 -9.67
N GLN A 47 -9.93 19.50 -9.04
CA GLN A 47 -10.10 20.93 -8.78
C GLN A 47 -10.02 21.75 -10.06
N ALA A 48 -9.05 21.45 -10.94
CA ALA A 48 -8.97 22.06 -12.25
C ALA A 48 -10.18 21.72 -13.13
N ALA A 49 -10.77 20.53 -12.97
CA ALA A 49 -12.05 20.20 -13.58
C ALA A 49 -13.19 21.04 -12.98
N THR A 50 -13.31 21.14 -11.66
CA THR A 50 -14.44 21.85 -11.02
C THR A 50 -14.42 23.38 -11.16
N ALA A 51 -13.25 24.00 -11.37
CA ALA A 51 -13.10 25.43 -11.54
C ALA A 51 -13.54 25.92 -12.95
N GLY A 52 -14.85 25.88 -13.24
CA GLY A 52 -15.40 26.66 -14.37
C GLY A 52 -16.73 26.25 -15.00
N SER A 53 -17.40 25.16 -14.64
CA SER A 53 -18.71 24.81 -15.22
C SER A 53 -19.48 23.71 -14.45
N PRO A 54 -20.81 23.64 -14.53
CA PRO A 54 -21.60 22.61 -13.84
C PRO A 54 -21.53 21.20 -14.47
N PHE A 55 -20.70 20.96 -15.50
CA PHE A 55 -20.67 19.73 -16.29
C PHE A 55 -19.42 18.81 -16.09
N TRP A 56 -18.58 19.04 -15.07
CA TRP A 56 -17.19 18.54 -15.01
C TRP A 56 -16.93 17.16 -14.40
N ASN A 57 -17.84 16.19 -14.56
CA ASN A 57 -17.60 14.84 -14.04
C ASN A 57 -17.01 13.89 -15.11
N ILE A 58 -15.96 14.31 -15.81
CA ILE A 58 -15.28 13.47 -16.83
C ILE A 58 -14.44 12.35 -16.22
N LEU A 59 -14.03 12.50 -14.95
CA LEU A 59 -13.23 11.52 -14.24
C LEU A 59 -14.08 10.83 -13.17
N LYS A 60 -14.25 9.52 -13.32
CA LYS A 60 -14.79 8.67 -12.25
C LYS A 60 -13.62 8.09 -11.46
N VAL A 61 -13.48 8.50 -10.20
CA VAL A 61 -12.46 7.95 -9.31
C VAL A 61 -12.91 6.57 -8.83
N VAL A 62 -12.07 5.57 -9.04
CA VAL A 62 -12.24 4.22 -8.49
C VAL A 62 -11.09 3.97 -7.53
N PRO A 63 -11.30 4.04 -6.21
CA PRO A 63 -10.24 3.74 -5.26
C PRO A 63 -9.93 2.25 -5.32
N ILE A 64 -8.64 1.91 -5.43
CA ILE A 64 -8.15 0.54 -5.35
C ILE A 64 -7.56 0.37 -3.95
N GLY A 65 -8.20 -0.47 -3.15
CA GLY A 65 -7.78 -0.82 -1.80
C GLY A 65 -7.08 -2.17 -1.73
N PRO A 66 -6.71 -2.62 -0.52
CA PRO A 66 -6.38 -4.01 -0.28
C PRO A 66 -7.56 -4.92 -0.65
N PHE A 67 -7.27 -6.19 -0.87
CA PHE A 67 -8.29 -7.20 -1.13
C PHE A 67 -9.25 -7.38 0.05
N GLN A 68 -10.45 -7.83 -0.26
CA GLN A 68 -11.32 -8.47 0.72
C GLN A 68 -10.75 -9.85 1.09
N HIS A 69 -11.22 -10.41 2.21
CA HIS A 69 -10.73 -11.69 2.70
C HIS A 69 -10.89 -12.82 1.67
N ASP A 70 -12.04 -12.90 1.00
CA ASP A 70 -12.32 -13.87 -0.06
C ASP A 70 -11.46 -13.66 -1.31
N GLU A 71 -11.22 -12.41 -1.71
CA GLU A 71 -10.30 -12.06 -2.81
C GLU A 71 -8.85 -12.46 -2.49
N ALA A 72 -8.41 -12.24 -1.25
CA ALA A 72 -7.09 -12.68 -0.77
C ALA A 72 -6.96 -14.20 -0.81
N LEU A 73 -7.96 -14.94 -0.30
CA LEU A 73 -7.99 -16.39 -0.39
C LEU A 73 -8.04 -16.88 -1.84
N GLU A 74 -8.76 -16.20 -2.72
CA GLU A 74 -8.79 -16.54 -4.15
C GLU A 74 -7.40 -16.43 -4.78
N LEU A 75 -6.68 -15.34 -4.50
CA LEU A 75 -5.32 -15.12 -4.99
C LEU A 75 -4.34 -16.17 -4.45
N ILE A 76 -4.53 -16.63 -3.21
CA ILE A 76 -3.69 -17.67 -2.59
C ILE A 76 -3.97 -19.03 -3.22
N CYS A 77 -5.24 -19.45 -3.28
CA CYS A 77 -5.60 -20.84 -3.56
C CYS A 77 -5.68 -21.14 -5.07
N ARG A 78 -6.32 -20.30 -5.88
CA ARG A 78 -6.62 -20.63 -7.28
C ARG A 78 -5.39 -20.88 -8.15
N PRO A 79 -4.29 -20.10 -8.05
CA PRO A 79 -3.09 -20.38 -8.86
C PRO A 79 -2.48 -21.74 -8.52
N ALA A 80 -2.42 -22.09 -7.24
CA ALA A 80 -1.85 -23.34 -6.75
C ALA A 80 -2.70 -24.55 -7.16
N GLU A 81 -4.03 -24.43 -7.09
CA GLU A 81 -5.00 -25.42 -7.56
C GLU A 81 -4.89 -25.68 -9.07
N ARG A 82 -4.78 -24.62 -9.88
CA ARG A 82 -4.59 -24.74 -11.34
C ARG A 82 -3.33 -25.51 -11.71
N CYS A 83 -2.29 -25.39 -10.89
CA CYS A 83 -1.04 -26.15 -11.02
C CYS A 83 -1.13 -27.57 -10.42
N LYS A 84 -2.31 -28.00 -9.93
CA LYS A 84 -2.54 -29.28 -9.24
C LYS A 84 -1.67 -29.47 -8.00
N GLN A 85 -1.29 -28.36 -7.36
CA GLN A 85 -0.50 -28.33 -6.14
C GLN A 85 -1.16 -27.37 -5.15
N PRO A 86 -2.34 -27.70 -4.59
CA PRO A 86 -3.01 -26.83 -3.63
C PRO A 86 -2.14 -26.66 -2.37
N PHE A 87 -2.24 -25.50 -1.72
CA PHE A 87 -1.65 -25.28 -0.42
C PHE A 87 -2.41 -26.04 0.67
N THR A 88 -1.71 -26.45 1.71
CA THR A 88 -2.32 -26.96 2.94
C THR A 88 -2.99 -25.80 3.72
N PRO A 89 -3.97 -26.08 4.60
CA PRO A 89 -4.59 -25.02 5.41
C PRO A 89 -3.59 -24.18 6.20
N ALA A 90 -2.56 -24.82 6.77
CA ALA A 90 -1.49 -24.13 7.49
C ALA A 90 -0.63 -23.22 6.59
N GLU A 91 -0.40 -23.62 5.33
CA GLU A 91 0.29 -22.75 4.36
C GLU A 91 -0.57 -21.56 3.96
N VAL A 92 -1.88 -21.75 3.78
CA VAL A 92 -2.81 -20.65 3.47
C VAL A 92 -2.84 -19.64 4.62
N GLU A 93 -2.96 -20.12 5.86
CA GLU A 93 -2.90 -19.28 7.06
C GLU A 93 -1.59 -18.50 7.15
N TRP A 94 -0.45 -19.18 6.99
CA TRP A 94 0.87 -18.53 7.00
C TRP A 94 1.02 -17.48 5.88
N ILE A 95 0.53 -17.75 4.67
CA ILE A 95 0.56 -16.77 3.57
C ILE A 95 -0.30 -15.54 3.93
N HIS A 96 -1.46 -15.74 4.55
CA HIS A 96 -2.33 -14.65 5.01
C HIS A 96 -1.72 -13.86 6.16
N GLU A 97 -1.04 -14.50 7.10
CA GLU A 97 -0.31 -13.83 8.19
C GLU A 97 0.87 -12.98 7.67
N CYS A 98 1.55 -13.46 6.63
CA CYS A 98 2.64 -12.74 5.99
C CYS A 98 2.15 -11.55 5.15
N GLY A 99 1.16 -11.78 4.30
CA GLY A 99 0.72 -10.86 3.26
C GLY A 99 -0.50 -10.02 3.59
N GLY A 100 -1.28 -10.41 4.60
CA GLY A 100 -2.55 -9.81 4.93
C GLY A 100 -3.50 -9.79 3.74
N HIS A 101 -3.96 -8.60 3.37
CA HIS A 101 -4.82 -8.35 2.22
C HIS A 101 -4.10 -7.62 1.06
N HIS A 102 -2.77 -7.54 1.11
CA HIS A 102 -1.99 -6.88 0.06
C HIS A 102 -1.60 -7.87 -1.04
N PRO A 103 -2.08 -7.70 -2.29
CA PRO A 103 -1.79 -8.64 -3.37
C PRO A 103 -0.29 -8.88 -3.56
N PHE A 104 0.52 -7.82 -3.44
CA PHE A 104 1.96 -7.89 -3.58
C PHE A 104 2.63 -8.75 -2.50
N PHE A 105 2.35 -8.51 -1.21
CA PHE A 105 2.94 -9.29 -0.12
C PHE A 105 2.39 -10.72 -0.06
N ILE A 106 1.11 -10.93 -0.41
CA ILE A 106 0.53 -12.26 -0.60
C ILE A 106 1.32 -13.04 -1.65
N GLN A 107 1.64 -12.42 -2.79
CA GLN A 107 2.39 -13.08 -3.86
C GLN A 107 3.82 -13.44 -3.45
N ILE A 108 4.50 -12.58 -2.69
CA ILE A 108 5.82 -12.90 -2.12
C ILE A 108 5.72 -14.12 -1.21
N ALA A 109 4.82 -14.09 -0.23
CA ALA A 109 4.64 -15.21 0.71
C ALA A 109 4.23 -16.50 -0.01
N ALA A 110 3.25 -16.42 -0.92
CA ALA A 110 2.82 -17.56 -1.71
C ALA A 110 3.96 -18.14 -2.57
N SER A 111 4.82 -17.29 -3.15
CA SER A 111 6.01 -17.75 -3.89
C SER A 111 6.98 -18.51 -2.98
N CYS A 112 7.25 -18.00 -1.77
CA CYS A 112 8.07 -18.67 -0.77
C CYS A 112 7.49 -20.04 -0.37
N ALA A 113 6.19 -20.12 -0.10
CA ALA A 113 5.51 -21.38 0.22
C ALA A 113 5.48 -22.36 -0.97
N PHE A 114 5.27 -21.85 -2.19
CA PHE A 114 5.10 -22.69 -3.37
C PHE A 114 6.43 -23.30 -3.84
N THR A 115 7.47 -22.48 -3.98
CA THR A 115 8.76 -22.91 -4.54
C THR A 115 9.54 -23.86 -3.64
N ARG A 116 9.24 -23.87 -2.34
CA ARG A 116 10.06 -24.53 -1.31
C ARG A 116 9.21 -25.34 -0.34
N ARG A 117 8.28 -26.14 -0.88
CA ARG A 117 7.49 -27.09 -0.08
C ARG A 117 8.40 -28.07 0.66
N GLY A 118 8.07 -28.34 1.92
CA GLY A 118 8.86 -29.20 2.80
C GLY A 118 10.05 -28.51 3.46
N MET A 119 10.27 -27.22 3.18
CA MET A 119 11.23 -26.39 3.93
C MET A 119 10.71 -26.11 5.34
N ASP A 120 11.66 -26.05 6.28
CA ASP A 120 11.45 -25.62 7.66
C ASP A 120 10.69 -24.28 7.73
N PRO A 121 9.64 -24.17 8.57
CA PRO A 121 8.85 -22.94 8.68
C PRO A 121 9.67 -21.69 8.99
N ALA A 122 10.67 -21.77 9.87
CA ALA A 122 11.47 -20.61 10.24
C ALA A 122 12.35 -20.13 9.07
N LEU A 123 12.90 -21.06 8.28
CA LEU A 123 13.64 -20.68 7.07
C LEU A 123 12.72 -20.03 6.03
N ARG A 124 11.48 -20.51 5.89
CA ARG A 124 10.50 -19.92 4.97
C ARG A 124 10.12 -18.50 5.36
N GLU A 125 9.92 -18.26 6.65
CA GLU A 125 9.66 -16.93 7.21
C GLU A 125 10.84 -15.98 6.97
N LEU A 126 12.06 -16.43 7.25
CA LEU A 126 13.26 -15.64 6.97
C LEU A 126 13.35 -15.21 5.49
N MET A 127 12.99 -16.11 4.57
CA MET A 127 12.98 -15.81 3.14
C MET A 127 11.90 -14.79 2.75
N PHE A 128 10.70 -14.92 3.32
CA PHE A 128 9.66 -13.92 3.13
C PHE A 128 10.14 -12.55 3.61
N LEU A 129 10.71 -12.48 4.81
CA LEU A 129 11.22 -11.24 5.39
C LEU A 129 12.32 -10.64 4.52
N GLN A 130 13.28 -11.43 4.04
CA GLN A 130 14.34 -10.96 3.14
C GLN A 130 13.81 -10.29 1.87
N GLU A 131 12.78 -10.86 1.25
CA GLU A 131 12.19 -10.30 0.03
C GLU A 131 11.29 -9.09 0.35
N ALA A 132 10.51 -9.16 1.43
CA ALA A 132 9.56 -8.12 1.80
C ALA A 132 10.22 -6.89 2.47
N ASP A 133 11.44 -7.03 3.00
CA ASP A 133 12.07 -6.05 3.91
C ASP A 133 12.07 -4.64 3.34
N GLN A 134 12.64 -4.48 2.13
CA GLN A 134 12.77 -3.19 1.46
C GLN A 134 11.41 -2.54 1.17
N HIS A 135 10.39 -3.35 0.90
CA HIS A 135 9.04 -2.87 0.58
C HIS A 135 8.30 -2.42 1.82
N LEU A 136 8.51 -3.13 2.94
CA LEU A 136 7.98 -2.72 4.24
C LEU A 136 8.65 -1.43 4.74
N GLU A 137 9.97 -1.28 4.57
CA GLU A 137 10.66 -0.03 4.90
C GLU A 137 10.17 1.13 4.03
N TYR A 138 10.05 0.90 2.72
CA TYR A 138 9.50 1.88 1.80
C TYR A 138 8.10 2.33 2.27
N LEU A 139 7.23 1.39 2.61
CA LEU A 139 5.89 1.69 3.10
C LEU A 139 5.91 2.58 4.36
N LEU A 140 6.82 2.31 5.30
CA LEU A 140 6.94 3.08 6.54
C LEU A 140 7.55 4.47 6.33
N ASP A 141 8.54 4.59 5.43
CA ASP A 141 9.24 5.85 5.22
C ASP A 141 8.40 6.88 4.48
N PHE A 142 7.57 6.43 3.53
CA PHE A 142 6.65 7.29 2.78
C PHE A 142 5.30 7.50 3.46
N MET A 143 5.12 6.97 4.68
CA MET A 143 3.92 7.19 5.47
C MET A 143 3.86 8.63 6.02
N PRO A 144 2.73 9.35 5.84
CA PRO A 144 2.52 10.67 6.44
C PRO A 144 2.66 10.66 7.97
N ASP A 145 3.13 11.77 8.54
CA ASP A 145 3.38 11.88 9.99
C ASP A 145 2.16 11.49 10.85
N LYS A 146 0.97 11.93 10.46
CA LYS A 146 -0.29 11.58 11.16
C LYS A 146 -0.56 10.07 11.20
N GLU A 147 -0.28 9.38 10.11
CA GLU A 147 -0.46 7.92 10.02
C GLU A 147 0.63 7.19 10.81
N ARG A 148 1.85 7.72 10.80
CA ARG A 148 2.99 7.20 11.58
C ARG A 148 2.77 7.35 13.08
N ASP A 149 2.24 8.48 13.52
CA ASP A 149 1.86 8.72 14.91
C ASP A 149 0.72 7.80 15.36
N ALA A 150 -0.28 7.60 14.49
CA ALA A 150 -1.35 6.66 14.70
C ALA A 150 -0.86 5.20 14.80
N LEU A 151 0.06 4.78 13.93
CA LEU A 151 0.70 3.46 14.02
C LEU A 151 1.50 3.28 15.30
N ARG A 152 2.25 4.32 15.72
CA ARG A 152 2.97 4.27 16.98
C ARG A 152 2.00 4.10 18.16
N ALA A 153 0.96 4.92 18.22
CA ALA A 153 -0.06 4.83 19.26
C ALA A 153 -0.71 3.43 19.29
N PHE A 154 -1.00 2.86 18.11
CA PHE A 154 -1.51 1.50 17.97
C PHE A 154 -0.58 0.45 18.57
N VAL A 155 0.72 0.49 18.23
CA VAL A 155 1.73 -0.46 18.75
C VAL A 155 1.93 -0.30 20.27
N GLU A 156 1.89 0.94 20.77
CA GLU A 156 1.98 1.25 22.19
C GLU A 156 0.68 0.96 22.97
N LYS A 157 -0.36 0.43 22.30
CA LYS A 157 -1.69 0.16 22.87
C LYS A 157 -2.35 1.39 23.50
N LYS A 158 -2.11 2.56 22.88
CA LYS A 158 -2.76 3.83 23.21
C LYS A 158 -3.94 4.07 22.28
N ASP A 159 -4.77 5.05 22.64
CA ASP A 159 -5.89 5.47 21.79
C ASP A 159 -5.37 6.04 20.46
N VAL A 160 -5.95 5.56 19.37
CA VAL A 160 -5.66 6.00 18.01
C VAL A 160 -6.81 6.88 17.54
N ASP A 161 -6.48 8.04 16.98
CA ASP A 161 -7.48 8.90 16.34
C ASP A 161 -8.33 8.12 15.32
N ALA A 162 -9.65 8.25 15.41
CA ALA A 162 -10.59 7.43 14.62
C ALA A 162 -10.41 7.63 13.11
N ARG A 163 -10.08 8.86 12.67
CA ARG A 163 -9.85 9.16 11.25
C ARG A 163 -8.54 8.55 10.77
N ALA A 164 -7.46 8.66 11.54
CA ALA A 164 -6.19 8.03 11.22
C ALA A 164 -6.31 6.50 11.19
N ARG A 165 -7.05 5.90 12.14
CA ARG A 165 -7.35 4.46 12.15
C ARG A 165 -8.07 4.03 10.87
N LEU A 166 -9.12 4.77 10.47
CA LEU A 166 -9.85 4.47 9.23
C LEU A 166 -8.94 4.54 8.00
N GLN A 167 -8.02 5.52 7.93
CA GLN A 167 -7.06 5.63 6.83
C GLN A 167 -6.09 4.44 6.79
N LEU A 168 -5.59 3.99 7.95
CA LEU A 168 -4.73 2.82 8.04
C LEU A 168 -5.45 1.53 7.60
N ILE A 169 -6.74 1.40 7.91
CA ILE A 169 -7.58 0.28 7.44
C ILE A 169 -7.82 0.36 5.94
N GLN A 170 -8.17 1.54 5.40
CA GLN A 170 -8.38 1.74 3.97
C GLN A 170 -7.13 1.44 3.14
N LYS A 171 -5.95 1.70 3.70
CA LYS A 171 -4.65 1.36 3.09
C LYS A 171 -4.24 -0.10 3.33
N GLY A 172 -5.03 -0.88 4.08
CA GLY A 172 -4.69 -2.25 4.44
C GLY A 172 -3.48 -2.39 5.35
N ILE A 173 -3.07 -1.33 6.06
CA ILE A 173 -1.99 -1.41 7.05
C ILE A 173 -2.50 -2.13 8.30
N LEU A 174 -3.72 -1.76 8.70
CA LEU A 174 -4.48 -2.46 9.74
C LEU A 174 -5.55 -3.32 9.08
N ILE A 175 -5.72 -4.53 9.61
CA ILE A 175 -6.81 -5.44 9.28
C ILE A 175 -7.71 -5.52 10.51
N GLU A 176 -9.02 -5.33 10.32
CA GLU A 176 -10.02 -5.45 11.37
C GLU A 176 -10.84 -6.72 11.16
N GLU A 177 -10.68 -7.68 12.06
CA GLU A 177 -11.33 -8.98 12.04
C GLU A 177 -11.98 -9.21 13.41
N ASN A 178 -13.27 -9.54 13.44
CA ASN A 178 -14.03 -9.83 14.66
C ASN A 178 -13.95 -8.74 15.75
N GLY A 179 -13.87 -7.47 15.35
CA GLY A 179 -13.74 -6.33 16.28
C GLY A 179 -12.33 -6.15 16.88
N THR A 180 -11.36 -6.94 16.44
CA THR A 180 -9.96 -6.78 16.78
C THR A 180 -9.17 -6.27 15.58
N ALA A 181 -8.33 -5.26 15.79
CA ALA A 181 -7.44 -4.76 14.76
C ALA A 181 -6.04 -5.35 14.96
N ARG A 182 -5.39 -5.72 13.86
CA ARG A 182 -3.99 -6.17 13.81
C ARG A 182 -3.26 -5.53 12.64
N LEU A 183 -1.92 -5.54 12.67
CA LEU A 183 -1.13 -5.20 11.49
C LEU A 183 -1.30 -6.29 10.43
N PHE A 184 -1.20 -5.90 9.16
CA PHE A 184 -1.45 -6.82 8.05
C PHE A 184 -0.41 -7.92 7.91
N SER A 185 0.82 -7.67 8.38
CA SER A 185 1.98 -8.56 8.19
C SER A 185 2.75 -8.77 9.48
N ILE A 186 3.21 -10.00 9.68
CA ILE A 186 4.19 -10.33 10.73
C ILE A 186 5.48 -9.51 10.57
N GLY A 187 6.00 -9.34 9.34
CA GLY A 187 7.22 -8.57 9.10
C GLY A 187 7.05 -7.08 9.39
N LEU A 188 5.87 -6.53 9.13
CA LEU A 188 5.56 -5.16 9.53
C LEU A 188 5.53 -5.01 11.06
N THR A 189 4.97 -6.01 11.75
CA THR A 189 4.90 -6.04 13.21
C THR A 189 6.29 -6.05 13.83
N GLU A 190 7.18 -6.93 13.35
CA GLU A 190 8.56 -7.01 13.83
C GLU A 190 9.32 -5.69 13.61
N LYS A 191 9.22 -5.11 12.41
CA LYS A 191 9.87 -3.83 12.10
C LYS A 191 9.39 -2.70 13.00
N LEU A 192 8.09 -2.60 13.25
CA LEU A 192 7.55 -1.55 14.11
C LEU A 192 7.92 -1.76 15.58
N LEU A 193 7.91 -2.99 16.06
CA LEU A 193 8.40 -3.31 17.41
C LEU A 193 9.88 -2.96 17.54
N ALA A 194 10.72 -3.29 16.57
CA ALA A 194 12.14 -2.91 16.57
C ALA A 194 12.33 -1.38 16.56
N ARG A 195 11.56 -0.67 15.74
CA ARG A 195 11.63 0.80 15.59
C ARG A 195 11.14 1.54 16.84
N TYR A 196 10.12 1.02 17.51
CA TYR A 196 9.48 1.70 18.64
C TYR A 196 9.91 1.20 20.03
N SER A 197 10.54 0.03 20.13
CA SER A 197 11.07 -0.48 21.42
C SER A 197 12.42 0.12 21.81
N GLN A 198 13.12 0.83 20.90
CA GLN A 198 14.39 1.50 21.22
C GLN A 198 14.17 2.83 21.95
N PRO A 199 14.92 3.15 23.03
CA PRO A 199 14.82 4.43 23.73
C PRO A 199 15.19 5.62 22.82
N GLU A 200 14.53 6.77 23.04
CA GLU A 200 14.60 7.98 22.20
C GLU A 200 16.03 8.50 21.93
N SER A 201 17.01 8.18 22.79
CA SER A 201 18.39 8.65 22.68
C SER A 201 19.17 8.08 21.47
N GLN A 202 18.70 7.02 20.82
CA GLN A 202 19.36 6.41 19.66
C GLN A 202 18.68 6.69 18.31
N ARG A 203 17.53 7.40 18.29
CA ARG A 203 16.74 7.63 17.05
C ARG A 203 17.21 8.82 16.20
N SER A 204 17.95 9.77 16.78
CA SER A 204 18.34 11.03 16.11
C SER A 204 19.36 10.86 14.98
N THR A 205 20.10 9.75 14.94
CA THR A 205 21.09 9.46 13.89
C THR A 205 20.47 8.94 12.61
N SER A 206 19.42 8.11 12.68
CA SER A 206 18.78 7.53 11.48
C SER A 206 17.91 8.54 10.73
N SER A 207 17.24 9.45 11.46
CA SER A 207 16.49 10.55 10.83
C SER A 207 17.39 11.58 10.14
N SER A 208 18.62 11.78 10.64
CA SER A 208 19.62 12.68 10.05
C SER A 208 20.10 12.18 8.68
N ILE A 209 20.30 10.87 8.53
CA ILE A 209 20.75 10.25 7.27
C ILE A 209 19.64 10.28 6.20
N LEU A 210 18.39 9.96 6.57
CA LEU A 210 17.26 10.04 5.64
C LEU A 210 16.94 11.48 5.22
N SER A 211 17.06 12.46 6.13
CA SER A 211 16.92 13.88 5.77
C SER A 211 18.03 14.40 4.85
N SER A 212 19.21 13.77 4.90
CA SER A 212 20.34 14.08 4.01
C SER A 212 20.17 13.47 2.62
N LEU A 213 19.56 12.28 2.51
CA LEU A 213 19.23 11.64 1.23
C LEU A 213 18.06 12.33 0.51
N HIS A 214 17.07 12.84 1.24
CA HIS A 214 15.95 13.59 0.67
C HIS A 214 16.38 14.94 0.04
N ARG A 215 17.55 15.44 0.42
CA ARG A 215 18.18 16.64 -0.16
C ARG A 215 18.99 16.34 -1.42
N PHE A 216 19.30 15.06 -1.68
CA PHE A 216 20.07 14.59 -2.83
C PHE A 216 19.21 14.20 -4.04
N PHE A 217 17.91 13.94 -3.83
CA PHE A 217 16.95 13.56 -4.88
C PHE A 217 15.90 14.66 -5.21
N ARG A 218 16.22 15.94 -4.97
CA ARG A 218 15.42 17.08 -5.44
C ARG A 218 16.08 17.76 -6.63
#